data_AF-A0A1K1SP23-F1
#
_entry.id   AF-A0A1K1SP23-F1
#
_cell.length_a   1.000
_cell.length_b   1.000
_cell.length_c   1.000
_cell.angle_alpha   90.00
_cell.angle_beta   90.00
_cell.angle_gamma   90.00
#
_symmetry.space_group_name_H-M   'P 1'
#
loop_
_entity.id
_entity.type
_entity.pdbx_description
1 polymer ?
#
loop_
_entity_poly.entity_id
_entity_poly.type
_entity_poly.pdbx_seq_one_letter_code
_entity_poly.pdbx_strand_id
1 'polypeptide(L)'
;MAYSGTDIGVQNVCSHRFSPNVHIVNECPTLFNSFGEGKDEMIELCKKYGSFSKDPLGWKKTAALLAFEHGAPNNMPAIFVSGKSRGAKKWTPLFPKRVTENLWRTAEVDMSEVISHALDELNIPEISKSPRFRKSNTKNKSAFIILLAHAQGKRRLAELRRVLPLSLDVLISAKDRAVSRGWLTRSGALTLAGHRAIRLLRRQGRKNFVAPDPFASYYPTQLRAPL
;
A
#
# COMPACT_ATOMS: atom_id res chain seq x y z
N MET A 1 4.02 0.83 25.43
CA MET A 1 3.84 0.19 24.11
C MET A 1 2.65 0.86 23.44
N ALA A 2 2.75 1.22 22.16
CA ALA A 2 1.65 1.83 21.40
C ALA A 2 1.48 1.11 20.05
N TYR A 3 0.25 0.97 19.56
CA TYR A 3 0.03 0.35 18.25
C TYR A 3 0.59 1.23 17.13
N SER A 4 0.34 2.55 17.18
CA SER A 4 0.89 3.48 16.21
C SER A 4 1.27 4.82 16.83
N GLY A 5 2.24 5.50 16.22
CA GLY A 5 2.70 6.83 16.62
C GLY A 5 3.31 7.58 15.44
N THR A 6 3.12 8.89 15.42
CA THR A 6 3.84 9.77 14.48
C THR A 6 5.23 10.06 15.03
N ASP A 7 6.20 10.36 14.17
CA ASP A 7 7.57 10.68 14.58
C ASP A 7 7.61 11.80 15.62
N ILE A 8 6.87 12.87 15.39
CA ILE A 8 6.75 14.01 16.32
C ILE A 8 6.14 13.56 17.66
N GLY A 9 5.13 12.69 17.63
CA GLY A 9 4.50 12.17 18.84
C GLY A 9 5.46 11.31 19.66
N VAL A 10 6.19 10.42 19.00
CA VAL A 10 7.20 9.56 19.63
C VAL A 10 8.33 10.39 20.23
N GLN A 11 8.87 11.35 19.47
CA GLN A 11 9.93 12.25 19.95
C GLN A 11 9.50 13.04 21.20
N ASN A 12 8.26 13.54 21.23
CA ASN A 12 7.72 14.27 22.38
C ASN A 12 7.59 13.40 23.63
N VAL A 13 7.26 12.11 23.47
CA VAL A 13 7.17 11.18 24.60
C VAL A 13 8.57 10.80 25.09
N CYS A 14 9.50 10.54 24.17
CA CYS A 14 10.89 10.22 24.49
C CYS A 14 11.64 11.40 25.15
N SER A 15 11.27 12.65 24.84
CA SER A 15 11.86 13.84 25.46
C SER A 15 11.33 14.14 26.87
N HIS A 16 10.37 13.36 27.37
CA HIS A 16 9.91 13.47 28.75
C HIS A 16 11.06 13.22 29.74
N ARG A 17 11.00 13.82 30.93
CA ARG A 17 12.03 13.68 31.98
C ARG A 17 12.37 12.22 32.35
N PHE A 18 11.39 11.33 32.24
CA PHE A 18 11.57 9.89 32.50
C PHE A 18 12.18 9.12 31.31
N SER A 19 12.40 9.79 30.17
CA SER A 19 12.96 9.26 28.93
C SER A 19 12.47 7.84 28.58
N PRO A 20 11.13 7.65 28.52
CA PRO A 20 10.56 6.33 28.29
C PRO A 20 10.98 5.79 26.92
N ASN A 21 11.25 4.48 26.85
CA ASN A 21 11.44 3.80 25.58
C ASN A 21 10.09 3.51 24.92
N VAL A 22 9.83 4.12 23.77
CA VAL A 22 8.55 3.99 23.06
C VAL A 22 8.65 2.94 21.97
N HIS A 23 8.01 1.79 22.21
CA HIS A 23 7.83 0.76 21.20
C HIS A 23 6.53 0.97 20.43
N ILE A 24 6.63 1.23 19.12
CA ILE A 24 5.51 1.35 18.18
C ILE A 24 5.42 0.11 17.28
N VAL A 25 4.20 -0.41 17.06
CA VAL A 25 3.97 -1.55 16.16
C VAL A 25 3.92 -1.11 14.70
N ASN A 26 3.35 0.06 14.42
CA ASN A 26 3.17 0.66 13.09
C ASN A 26 3.52 2.15 13.13
N GLU A 27 4.27 2.65 12.15
CA GLU A 27 4.37 4.11 11.96
C GLU A 27 3.00 4.67 11.57
N CYS A 28 2.63 5.83 12.11
CA CYS A 28 1.38 6.47 11.74
C CYS A 28 1.52 7.13 10.37
N PRO A 29 0.77 6.72 9.35
CA PRO A 29 0.75 7.43 8.08
C PRO A 29 0.19 8.83 8.30
N THR A 30 0.85 9.81 7.73
CA THR A 30 0.46 11.22 7.73
C THR A 30 0.55 11.77 6.31
N LEU A 31 -0.04 12.94 6.05
CA LEU A 31 0.18 13.63 4.77
C LEU A 31 1.68 13.83 4.48
N PHE A 32 2.51 14.00 5.52
CA PHE A 32 3.93 14.35 5.39
C PHE A 32 4.83 13.19 4.95
N ASN A 33 4.49 11.94 5.30
CA ASN A 33 5.30 10.76 4.99
C ASN A 33 4.68 9.83 3.92
N SER A 34 3.43 10.09 3.50
CA SER A 34 2.69 9.18 2.61
C SER A 34 2.72 9.56 1.12
N PHE A 35 2.96 10.82 0.76
CA PHE A 35 2.71 11.33 -0.61
C PHE A 35 3.92 11.77 -1.43
N GLY A 36 5.14 11.72 -0.88
CA GLY A 36 6.36 12.11 -1.62
C GLY A 36 6.26 13.53 -2.20
N GLU A 37 6.45 13.67 -3.51
CA GLU A 37 6.37 14.96 -4.23
C GLU A 37 4.97 15.58 -4.21
N GLY A 38 3.90 14.77 -4.16
CA GLY A 38 2.51 15.25 -4.11
C GLY A 38 2.06 15.75 -2.73
N LYS A 39 2.95 15.76 -1.73
CA LYS A 39 2.63 16.14 -0.34
C LYS A 39 2.00 17.52 -0.24
N ASP A 40 2.58 18.53 -0.89
CA ASP A 40 2.12 19.92 -0.74
C ASP A 40 0.74 20.13 -1.38
N GLU A 41 0.48 19.46 -2.50
CA GLU A 41 -0.85 19.44 -3.13
C GLU A 41 -1.90 18.81 -2.21
N MET A 42 -1.58 17.71 -1.54
CA MET A 42 -2.49 17.05 -0.60
C MET A 42 -2.74 17.90 0.66
N ILE A 43 -1.73 18.62 1.14
CA ILE A 43 -1.88 19.58 2.23
C ILE A 43 -2.82 20.71 1.83
N GLU A 44 -2.62 21.30 0.65
CA GLU A 44 -3.46 22.38 0.14
C GLU A 44 -4.89 21.91 -0.14
N LEU A 45 -5.07 20.70 -0.64
CA LEU A 45 -6.39 20.06 -0.77
C LEU A 45 -7.08 19.98 0.60
N CYS A 46 -6.40 19.45 1.61
CA CYS A 46 -6.97 19.32 2.95
C CYS A 46 -7.30 20.69 3.58
N LYS A 47 -6.47 21.71 3.37
CA LYS A 47 -6.76 23.08 3.83
C LYS A 47 -7.95 23.70 3.09
N LYS A 48 -7.99 23.57 1.77
CA LYS A 48 -9.03 24.16 0.92
C LYS A 48 -10.39 23.56 1.24
N TYR A 49 -10.49 22.24 1.23
CA TYR A 49 -11.75 21.54 1.47
C TYR A 49 -12.10 21.44 2.95
N GLY A 50 -11.11 21.46 3.86
CA GLY A 50 -11.30 21.47 5.30
C GLY A 50 -11.40 22.87 5.92
N SER A 51 -11.45 23.93 5.10
CA SER A 51 -11.45 25.35 5.53
C SER A 51 -12.59 25.74 6.47
N PHE A 52 -13.63 24.91 6.59
CA PHE A 52 -14.72 25.09 7.54
C PHE A 52 -14.36 24.69 8.97
N SER A 53 -13.22 24.04 9.18
CA SER A 53 -12.68 23.71 10.50
C SER A 53 -11.61 24.72 10.90
N LYS A 54 -11.49 25.00 12.20
CA LYS A 54 -10.36 25.77 12.76
C LYS A 54 -9.03 25.04 12.57
N ASP A 55 -9.09 23.70 12.51
CA ASP A 55 -7.94 22.82 12.33
C ASP A 55 -8.12 21.94 11.09
N PRO A 56 -7.91 22.46 9.86
CA PRO A 56 -8.11 21.69 8.63
C PRO A 56 -7.24 20.42 8.53
N LEU A 57 -6.04 20.46 9.14
CA LEU A 57 -5.09 19.34 9.18
C LEU A 57 -5.19 18.50 10.46
N GLY A 58 -6.22 18.73 11.27
CA GLY A 58 -6.37 18.09 12.58
C GLY A 58 -5.45 18.70 13.65
N TRP A 59 -5.58 18.17 14.87
CA TRP A 59 -4.84 18.64 16.04
C TRP A 59 -3.33 18.74 15.79
N LYS A 60 -2.74 19.88 16.21
CA LYS A 60 -1.31 20.21 16.03
C LYS A 60 -0.81 20.07 14.59
N LYS A 61 -1.70 20.13 13.59
CA LYS A 61 -1.37 19.99 12.16
C LYS A 61 -0.63 18.68 11.85
N THR A 62 -0.93 17.61 12.59
CA THR A 62 -0.26 16.31 12.44
C THR A 62 -0.72 15.56 11.19
N ALA A 63 -1.94 15.82 10.72
CA ALA A 63 -2.51 15.29 9.49
C ALA A 63 -2.44 13.75 9.38
N ALA A 64 -2.87 13.05 10.42
CA ALA A 64 -2.87 11.59 10.48
C ALA A 64 -3.87 10.97 9.50
N LEU A 65 -3.48 9.85 8.88
CA LEU A 65 -4.22 9.11 7.86
C LEU A 65 -4.54 7.69 8.34
N LEU A 66 -4.82 7.55 9.63
CA LEU A 66 -5.17 6.28 10.26
C LEU A 66 -6.46 6.45 11.06
N ALA A 67 -7.40 5.53 10.90
CA ALA A 67 -8.60 5.41 11.72
C ALA A 67 -8.56 4.10 12.51
N PHE A 68 -9.13 4.10 13.72
CA PHE A 68 -9.24 2.91 14.55
C PHE A 68 -10.66 2.35 14.53
N GLU A 69 -10.81 1.11 14.97
CA GLU A 69 -12.12 0.45 15.10
C GLU A 69 -13.11 1.23 15.96
N HIS A 70 -12.60 1.83 17.04
CA HIS A 70 -13.36 2.60 18.02
C HIS A 70 -13.45 4.10 17.70
N GLY A 71 -12.82 4.57 16.61
CA GLY A 71 -13.00 5.94 16.14
C GLY A 71 -11.82 6.53 15.36
N ALA A 72 -12.10 7.62 14.65
CA ALA A 72 -11.08 8.41 13.97
C ALA A 72 -10.39 9.35 14.97
N PRO A 73 -9.05 9.46 14.95
CA PRO A 73 -8.31 10.27 15.91
C PRO A 73 -8.51 11.77 15.67
N ASN A 74 -8.25 12.59 16.70
CA ASN A 74 -8.44 14.05 16.64
C ASN A 74 -7.40 14.79 15.78
N ASN A 75 -6.34 14.10 15.40
CA ASN A 75 -5.22 14.61 14.62
C ASN A 75 -5.35 14.29 13.11
N MET A 76 -6.49 13.71 12.70
CA MET A 76 -6.86 13.48 11.30
C MET A 76 -7.37 14.77 10.63
N PRO A 77 -7.11 14.98 9.33
CA PRO A 77 -7.64 16.13 8.59
C PRO A 77 -9.17 16.25 8.69
N ALA A 78 -9.64 17.49 8.79
CA ALA A 78 -11.05 17.79 9.04
C ALA A 78 -11.99 17.24 7.97
N ILE A 79 -11.52 17.16 6.72
CA ILE A 79 -12.26 16.60 5.59
C ILE A 79 -12.74 15.16 5.84
N PHE A 80 -12.05 14.39 6.68
CA PHE A 80 -12.42 13.02 6.97
C PHE A 80 -13.40 12.88 8.13
N VAL A 81 -13.51 13.88 9.02
CA VAL A 81 -14.24 13.73 10.30
C VAL A 81 -15.35 14.74 10.53
N SER A 82 -15.30 15.87 9.82
CA SER A 82 -16.22 16.99 9.99
C SER A 82 -16.92 17.32 8.68
N GLY A 83 -18.23 17.54 8.73
CA GLY A 83 -19.04 17.88 7.58
C GLY A 83 -19.37 19.36 7.50
N LYS A 84 -19.74 19.80 6.31
CA LYS A 84 -20.32 21.11 6.05
C LYS A 84 -21.67 20.92 5.37
N SER A 85 -22.76 21.15 6.11
CA SER A 85 -24.13 20.98 5.60
C SER A 85 -24.74 22.28 5.04
N ARG A 86 -24.11 23.43 5.32
CA ARG A 86 -24.61 24.78 4.94
C ARG A 86 -23.69 25.47 3.93
N GLY A 87 -24.30 26.29 3.07
CA GLY A 87 -23.62 27.05 2.01
C GLY A 87 -23.44 26.26 0.70
N ALA A 88 -22.84 26.91 -0.30
CA ALA A 88 -22.75 26.38 -1.67
C ALA A 88 -21.87 25.11 -1.80
N LYS A 89 -20.87 24.95 -0.92
CA LYS A 89 -19.97 23.80 -0.91
C LYS A 89 -20.30 22.89 0.26
N LYS A 90 -21.25 21.97 0.06
CA LYS A 90 -21.55 20.91 1.03
C LYS A 90 -20.40 19.90 1.07
N TRP A 91 -20.12 19.35 2.23
CA TRP A 91 -19.08 18.34 2.44
C TRP A 91 -19.57 17.25 3.39
N THR A 92 -19.47 16.01 2.95
CA THR A 92 -19.81 14.82 3.74
C THR A 92 -18.52 14.08 4.09
N PRO A 93 -18.17 13.95 5.38
CA PRO A 93 -16.93 13.29 5.81
C PRO A 93 -17.07 11.77 5.74
N LEU A 94 -15.93 11.08 5.62
CA LEU A 94 -15.86 9.61 5.64
C LEU A 94 -16.21 9.02 7.02
N PHE A 95 -15.78 9.68 8.08
CA PHE A 95 -15.98 9.30 9.48
C PHE A 95 -16.77 10.38 10.23
N PRO A 96 -18.06 10.58 9.91
CA PRO A 96 -18.86 11.62 10.54
C PRO A 96 -18.84 11.49 12.07
N LYS A 97 -18.54 12.61 12.75
CA LYS A 97 -18.38 12.65 14.21
C LYS A 97 -17.34 11.64 14.74
N ARG A 98 -16.36 11.27 13.90
CA ARG A 98 -15.29 10.29 14.20
C ARG A 98 -15.79 8.87 14.43
N VAL A 99 -17.04 8.55 14.10
CA VAL A 99 -17.57 7.19 14.20
C VAL A 99 -17.04 6.38 13.02
N THR A 100 -16.41 5.24 13.32
CA THR A 100 -15.82 4.34 12.33
C THR A 100 -16.49 2.96 12.30
N GLU A 101 -17.26 2.59 13.35
CA GLU A 101 -17.96 1.29 13.50
C GLU A 101 -18.75 0.86 12.25
N ASN A 102 -19.33 1.81 11.53
CA ASN A 102 -20.10 1.55 10.31
C ASN A 102 -19.26 0.94 9.18
N LEU A 103 -17.93 1.09 9.20
CA LEU A 103 -17.01 0.51 8.21
C LEU A 103 -16.49 -0.88 8.61
N TRP A 104 -16.52 -1.22 9.90
CA TRP A 104 -15.82 -2.42 10.41
C TRP A 104 -16.68 -3.68 10.45
N ARG A 105 -18.00 -3.57 10.36
CA ARG A 105 -18.93 -4.69 10.59
C ARG A 105 -18.80 -5.87 9.61
N THR A 106 -18.05 -5.75 8.50
CA THR A 106 -17.98 -6.84 7.50
C THR A 106 -16.80 -6.79 6.53
N ALA A 107 -15.66 -6.21 6.91
CA ALA A 107 -14.49 -6.25 6.02
C ALA A 107 -13.77 -7.60 6.14
N GLU A 108 -14.36 -8.67 5.60
CA GLU A 108 -13.56 -9.81 5.16
C GLU A 108 -12.57 -9.26 4.13
N VAL A 109 -11.31 -9.12 4.52
CA VAL A 109 -10.27 -8.63 3.63
C VAL A 109 -10.14 -9.63 2.50
N ASP A 110 -10.61 -9.28 1.31
CA ASP A 110 -10.41 -10.11 0.13
C ASP A 110 -8.91 -10.15 -0.19
N MET A 111 -8.27 -11.22 0.26
CA MET A 111 -6.85 -11.44 0.02
C MET A 111 -6.52 -11.51 -1.47
N SER A 112 -7.48 -11.80 -2.35
CA SER A 112 -7.31 -11.73 -3.79
C SER A 112 -7.07 -10.30 -4.25
N GLU A 113 -7.90 -9.35 -3.80
CA GLU A 113 -7.77 -7.92 -4.08
C GLU A 113 -6.46 -7.37 -3.52
N VAL A 114 -6.12 -7.69 -2.27
CA VAL A 114 -4.85 -7.31 -1.64
C VAL A 114 -3.64 -7.81 -2.43
N ILE A 115 -3.69 -9.04 -2.93
CA ILE A 115 -2.62 -9.62 -3.74
C ILE A 115 -2.52 -8.92 -5.10
N SER A 116 -3.64 -8.57 -5.72
CA SER A 116 -3.65 -7.82 -6.99
C SER A 116 -2.99 -6.46 -6.79
N HIS A 117 -3.47 -5.70 -5.79
CA HIS A 117 -2.93 -4.38 -5.47
C HIS A 117 -1.43 -4.43 -5.15
N ALA A 118 -0.97 -5.46 -4.44
CA ALA A 118 0.46 -5.65 -4.18
C ALA A 118 1.30 -5.87 -5.45
N LEU A 119 0.76 -6.49 -6.51
CA LEU A 119 1.46 -6.64 -7.79
C LEU A 119 1.48 -5.32 -8.58
N ASP A 120 0.41 -4.55 -8.48
CA ASP A 120 0.29 -3.21 -9.08
C ASP A 120 1.30 -2.23 -8.45
N GLU A 121 1.40 -2.20 -7.11
CA GLU A 121 2.41 -1.43 -6.36
C GLU A 121 3.86 -1.81 -6.70
N LEU A 122 4.06 -3.06 -7.14
CA LEU A 122 5.35 -3.52 -7.63
C LEU A 122 5.53 -3.31 -9.15
N ASN A 123 4.58 -2.69 -9.85
CA ASN A 123 4.59 -2.49 -11.30
C ASN A 123 4.82 -3.78 -12.09
N ILE A 124 4.22 -4.88 -11.65
CA ILE A 124 4.34 -6.22 -12.27
C ILE A 124 2.99 -6.97 -12.32
N PRO A 125 1.90 -6.33 -12.80
CA PRO A 125 0.57 -6.95 -12.84
C PRO A 125 0.54 -8.24 -13.66
N GLU A 126 1.45 -8.43 -14.62
CA GLU A 126 1.51 -9.61 -15.47
C GLU A 126 1.78 -10.90 -14.70
N ILE A 127 2.37 -10.83 -13.49
CA ILE A 127 2.62 -12.01 -12.67
C ILE A 127 1.32 -12.71 -12.25
N SER A 128 0.21 -11.97 -12.12
CA SER A 128 -1.12 -12.52 -11.85
C SER A 128 -1.53 -13.58 -12.89
N LYS A 129 -1.02 -13.46 -14.13
CA LYS A 129 -1.29 -14.38 -15.25
C LYS A 129 -0.39 -15.61 -15.23
N SER A 130 0.67 -15.67 -14.42
CA SER A 130 1.52 -16.86 -14.34
C SER A 130 0.73 -18.08 -13.82
N PRO A 131 0.73 -19.25 -14.51
CA PRO A 131 0.06 -20.44 -13.98
C PRO A 131 0.62 -20.89 -12.64
N ARG A 132 1.94 -20.72 -12.40
CA ARG A 132 2.57 -21.04 -11.12
C ARG A 132 2.06 -20.12 -10.01
N PHE A 133 1.84 -18.84 -10.31
CA PHE A 133 1.26 -17.90 -9.36
C PHE A 133 -0.22 -18.19 -9.11
N ARG A 134 -1.02 -18.38 -10.16
CA ARG A 134 -2.46 -18.65 -10.06
C ARG A 134 -2.79 -19.89 -9.24
N LYS A 135 -2.08 -20.99 -9.48
CA LYS A 135 -2.27 -22.27 -8.76
C LYS A 135 -1.74 -22.26 -7.32
N SER A 136 -1.04 -21.21 -6.91
CA SER A 136 -0.50 -21.12 -5.55
C SER A 136 -1.56 -20.65 -4.56
N ASN A 137 -1.52 -21.18 -3.34
CA ASN A 137 -2.33 -20.67 -2.24
C ASN A 137 -1.90 -19.24 -1.84
N THR A 138 -2.76 -18.54 -1.09
CA THR A 138 -2.54 -17.16 -0.61
C THR A 138 -1.19 -17.00 0.09
N LYS A 139 -0.85 -17.93 0.99
CA LYS A 139 0.41 -17.97 1.73
C LYS A 139 1.65 -17.97 0.82
N ASN A 140 1.61 -18.70 -0.29
CA ASN A 140 2.68 -18.75 -1.29
C ASN A 140 2.68 -17.53 -2.21
N LYS A 141 1.50 -16.99 -2.55
CA LYS A 141 1.38 -15.74 -3.32
C LYS A 141 2.03 -14.58 -2.56
N SER A 142 1.77 -14.45 -1.26
CA SER A 142 2.46 -13.46 -0.41
C SER A 142 3.97 -13.66 -0.38
N ALA A 143 4.46 -14.90 -0.33
CA ALA A 143 5.91 -15.18 -0.38
C ALA A 143 6.54 -14.80 -1.74
N PHE A 144 5.80 -14.98 -2.84
CA PHE A 144 6.24 -14.47 -4.15
C PHE A 144 6.28 -12.95 -4.20
N ILE A 145 5.27 -12.25 -3.64
CA ILE A 145 5.26 -10.79 -3.53
C ILE A 145 6.50 -10.30 -2.78
N ILE A 146 6.81 -10.90 -1.62
CA ILE A 146 8.04 -10.56 -0.87
C ILE A 146 9.30 -10.79 -1.69
N LEU A 147 9.41 -11.94 -2.38
CA LEU A 147 10.55 -12.23 -3.24
C LEU A 147 10.70 -11.17 -4.36
N LEU A 148 9.60 -10.75 -4.98
CA LEU A 148 9.57 -9.73 -6.03
C LEU A 148 9.95 -8.34 -5.51
N ALA A 149 9.46 -7.96 -4.32
CA ALA A 149 9.83 -6.70 -3.66
C ALA A 149 11.33 -6.65 -3.33
N HIS A 150 11.89 -7.74 -2.77
CA HIS A 150 13.32 -7.86 -2.51
C HIS A 150 14.16 -7.77 -3.79
N ALA A 151 13.66 -8.30 -4.90
CA ALA A 151 14.30 -8.19 -6.22
C ALA A 151 14.38 -6.75 -6.73
N GLN A 152 13.48 -5.87 -6.28
CA GLN A 152 13.47 -4.43 -6.57
C GLN A 152 14.25 -3.62 -5.52
N GLY A 153 14.97 -4.26 -4.60
CA GLY A 153 15.76 -3.58 -3.57
C GLY A 153 14.96 -3.21 -2.31
N LYS A 154 13.65 -3.44 -2.27
CA LYS A 154 12.80 -3.21 -1.08
C LYS A 154 13.03 -4.35 -0.09
N ARG A 155 13.98 -4.20 0.84
CA ARG A 155 14.48 -5.30 1.69
C ARG A 155 14.21 -5.07 3.17
N ARG A 156 14.11 -3.80 3.59
CA ARG A 156 13.85 -3.45 4.99
C ARG A 156 12.37 -3.61 5.28
N LEU A 157 12.03 -4.05 6.48
CA LEU A 157 10.63 -4.24 6.88
C LEU A 157 9.82 -2.94 6.78
N ALA A 158 10.42 -1.80 7.17
CA ALA A 158 9.79 -0.49 7.03
C ALA A 158 9.48 -0.13 5.57
N GLU A 159 10.40 -0.38 4.64
CA GLU A 159 10.18 -0.16 3.20
C GLU A 159 9.06 -1.04 2.65
N LEU A 160 9.02 -2.32 3.06
CA LEU A 160 7.99 -3.27 2.63
C LEU A 160 6.60 -2.85 3.12
N ARG A 161 6.48 -2.38 4.37
CA ARG A 161 5.21 -1.89 4.94
C ARG A 161 4.69 -0.65 4.25
N ARG A 162 5.60 0.23 3.81
CA ARG A 162 5.23 1.46 3.10
C ARG A 162 4.68 1.17 1.71
N VAL A 163 5.21 0.15 1.03
CA VAL A 163 4.90 -0.12 -0.38
C VAL A 163 3.83 -1.18 -0.56
N LEU A 164 3.78 -2.20 0.31
CA LEU A 164 2.89 -3.34 0.13
C LEU A 164 1.63 -3.20 1.00
N PRO A 165 0.44 -3.49 0.46
CA PRO A 165 -0.82 -3.49 1.21
C PRO A 165 -0.97 -4.74 2.09
N LEU A 166 0.11 -5.24 2.68
CA LEU A 166 0.14 -6.46 3.49
C LEU A 166 0.28 -6.11 4.98
N SER A 167 -0.47 -6.80 5.83
CA SER A 167 -0.31 -6.67 7.28
C SER A 167 1.07 -7.14 7.73
N LEU A 168 1.50 -6.66 8.91
CA LEU A 168 2.81 -7.01 9.47
C LEU A 168 3.00 -8.53 9.60
N ASP A 169 1.99 -9.24 10.10
CA ASP A 169 2.05 -10.69 10.30
C ASP A 169 2.16 -11.44 8.97
N VAL A 170 1.47 -10.94 7.93
CA VAL A 170 1.58 -11.49 6.58
C VAL A 170 2.97 -11.22 6.00
N LEU A 171 3.55 -10.02 6.18
CA LEU A 171 4.90 -9.71 5.73
C LEU A 171 5.96 -10.61 6.38
N ILE A 172 5.91 -10.76 7.72
CA ILE A 172 6.85 -11.60 8.47
C ILE A 172 6.71 -13.06 8.02
N SER A 173 5.50 -13.61 8.05
CA SER A 173 5.27 -15.02 7.70
C SER A 173 5.56 -15.32 6.21
N ALA A 174 5.35 -14.35 5.31
CA ALA A 174 5.70 -14.49 3.90
C ALA A 174 7.21 -14.44 3.67
N LYS A 175 7.94 -13.59 4.40
CA LYS A 175 9.41 -13.55 4.37
C LYS A 175 10.01 -14.85 4.88
N ASP A 176 9.56 -15.35 6.03
CA ASP A 176 10.02 -16.62 6.58
C ASP A 176 9.74 -17.78 5.60
N ARG A 177 8.57 -17.74 4.95
CA ARG A 177 8.24 -18.71 3.90
C ARG A 177 9.18 -18.61 2.69
N ALA A 178 9.50 -17.41 2.23
CA ALA A 178 10.45 -17.22 1.12
C ALA A 178 11.86 -17.73 1.49
N VAL A 179 12.29 -17.55 2.75
CA VAL A 179 13.54 -18.10 3.28
C VAL A 179 13.49 -19.63 3.37
N SER A 180 12.42 -20.21 3.92
CA SER A 180 12.24 -21.66 4.03
C SER A 180 12.24 -22.38 2.67
N ARG A 181 11.77 -21.69 1.63
CA ARG A 181 11.80 -22.18 0.24
C ARG A 181 13.14 -21.99 -0.46
N GLY A 182 14.12 -21.41 0.25
CA GLY A 182 15.43 -21.10 -0.27
C GLY A 182 15.40 -20.05 -1.38
N TRP A 183 14.39 -19.19 -1.48
CA TRP A 183 14.34 -18.10 -2.46
C TRP A 183 15.10 -16.86 -2.00
N LEU A 184 15.11 -16.65 -0.69
CA LEU A 184 15.85 -15.58 -0.02
C LEU A 184 16.79 -16.18 1.03
N THR A 185 17.92 -15.53 1.27
CA THR A 185 18.73 -15.75 2.47
C THR A 185 18.04 -15.13 3.69
N ARG A 186 18.48 -15.47 4.90
CA ARG A 186 18.00 -14.81 6.14
C ARG A 186 18.27 -13.29 6.13
N SER A 187 19.35 -12.85 5.49
CA SER A 187 19.68 -11.43 5.29
C SER A 187 18.82 -10.75 4.21
N GLY A 188 17.97 -11.50 3.48
CA GLY A 188 17.09 -10.96 2.45
C GLY A 188 17.73 -10.82 1.07
N ALA A 189 18.90 -11.42 0.85
CA ALA A 189 19.50 -11.51 -0.49
C ALA A 189 18.81 -12.60 -1.32
N LEU A 190 18.72 -12.40 -2.63
CA LEU A 190 18.15 -13.41 -3.53
C LEU A 190 19.13 -14.57 -3.70
N THR A 191 18.61 -15.79 -3.65
CA THR A 191 19.37 -16.98 -4.01
C THR A 191 19.22 -17.28 -5.51
N LEU A 192 20.02 -18.22 -6.02
CA LEU A 192 19.85 -18.74 -7.38
C LEU A 192 18.43 -19.31 -7.62
N ALA A 193 17.87 -20.00 -6.62
CA ALA A 193 16.51 -20.53 -6.71
C ALA A 193 15.46 -19.40 -6.75
N GLY A 194 15.66 -18.32 -5.99
CA GLY A 194 14.83 -17.12 -6.04
C GLY A 194 14.86 -16.44 -7.40
N HIS A 195 16.05 -16.23 -7.98
CA HIS A 195 16.20 -15.69 -9.33
C HIS A 195 15.50 -16.56 -10.39
N ARG A 196 15.62 -17.89 -10.29
CA ARG A 196 14.92 -18.83 -11.19
C ARG A 196 13.41 -18.73 -11.03
N ALA A 197 12.90 -18.61 -9.81
CA ALA A 197 11.48 -18.46 -9.54
C ALA A 197 10.92 -17.16 -10.17
N ILE A 198 11.59 -16.02 -9.97
CA ILE A 198 11.18 -14.74 -10.58
C ILE A 198 11.18 -14.83 -12.10
N ARG A 199 12.25 -15.38 -12.69
CA ARG A 199 12.36 -15.53 -14.15
C ARG A 199 11.20 -16.37 -14.71
N LEU A 200 10.87 -17.46 -14.03
CA LEU A 200 9.76 -18.33 -14.42
C LEU A 200 8.42 -17.60 -14.33
N LEU A 201 8.16 -16.89 -13.23
CA LEU A 201 6.93 -16.12 -13.04
C LEU A 201 6.76 -15.06 -14.15
N ARG A 202 7.80 -14.25 -14.41
CA ARG A 202 7.77 -13.24 -15.47
C ARG A 202 7.55 -13.85 -16.85
N ARG A 203 8.29 -14.93 -17.18
CA ARG A 203 8.12 -15.63 -18.46
C ARG A 203 6.71 -16.16 -18.64
N GLN A 204 6.12 -16.70 -17.58
CA GLN A 204 4.77 -17.24 -17.61
C GLN A 204 3.69 -16.14 -17.65
N GLY A 205 3.91 -15.00 -16.98
CA GLY A 205 3.00 -13.86 -16.98
C GLY A 205 2.94 -13.13 -18.32
N ARG A 206 4.08 -13.03 -19.02
CA ARG A 206 4.19 -12.42 -20.36
C ARG A 206 3.63 -13.27 -21.50
N LYS A 207 3.43 -14.58 -21.29
CA LYS A 207 3.10 -15.55 -22.36
C LYS A 207 1.69 -15.44 -22.94
N ASN A 208 0.95 -14.37 -22.68
CA ASN A 208 -0.26 -14.06 -23.42
C ASN A 208 0.11 -13.32 -24.72
N PHE A 209 0.66 -14.05 -25.68
CA PHE A 209 0.45 -13.69 -27.08
C PHE A 209 -1.01 -14.03 -27.38
N VAL A 210 -1.85 -13.02 -27.56
CA VAL A 210 -3.11 -13.20 -28.29
C VAL A 210 -2.66 -13.43 -29.73
N ALA A 211 -2.91 -14.63 -30.27
CA ALA A 211 -2.77 -14.82 -31.70
C ALA A 211 -3.70 -13.79 -32.39
N PRO A 212 -3.23 -13.04 -33.40
CA PRO A 212 -4.14 -12.24 -34.22
C PRO A 212 -5.28 -13.14 -34.67
N ASP A 213 -6.51 -12.63 -34.62
CA ASP A 213 -7.67 -13.36 -35.11
C ASP A 213 -7.37 -13.86 -36.53
N PRO A 214 -7.44 -15.18 -36.81
CA PRO A 214 -7.19 -15.71 -38.16
C PRO A 214 -8.15 -15.13 -39.21
N PHE A 215 -9.25 -14.52 -38.79
CA PHE A 215 -10.22 -13.84 -39.63
C PHE A 215 -10.10 -12.30 -39.60
N ALA A 216 -9.11 -11.73 -38.92
CA ALA A 216 -8.83 -10.30 -39.03
C ALA A 216 -8.38 -9.97 -40.45
N SER A 217 -9.20 -9.23 -41.18
CA SER A 217 -8.87 -8.72 -42.51
C SER A 217 -7.52 -7.98 -42.46
N TYR A 218 -6.55 -8.48 -43.23
CA TYR A 218 -5.24 -7.85 -43.37
C TYR A 218 -5.38 -6.55 -44.18
N TYR A 219 -5.26 -5.41 -43.51
CA TYR A 219 -5.17 -4.09 -44.14
C TYR A 219 -3.74 -3.55 -43.96
N PRO A 220 -2.87 -3.61 -44.98
CA PRO A 220 -1.52 -3.06 -44.88
C PRO A 220 -1.62 -1.53 -44.78
N THR A 221 -1.09 -0.96 -43.70
CA THR A 221 -1.10 0.49 -43.43
C THR A 221 0.02 1.25 -44.14
N GLN A 222 0.90 0.57 -44.86
CA GLN A 222 1.96 1.18 -45.66
C GLN A 222 2.07 0.48 -47.02
N LEU A 223 1.74 1.21 -48.08
CA LEU A 223 2.08 0.85 -49.45
C LEU A 223 3.60 1.02 -49.61
N ARG A 224 4.28 -0.02 -50.11
CA ARG A 224 5.65 0.16 -50.62
C ARG A 224 5.57 1.12 -51.81
N ALA A 225 6.46 2.11 -51.85
CA ALA A 225 6.61 2.93 -53.04
C ALA A 225 7.01 2.03 -54.24
N PRO A 226 6.43 2.24 -55.43
CA PRO A 226 6.84 1.51 -56.63
C PRO A 226 8.30 1.86 -56.98
N LEU A 227 9.01 0.85 -57.49
CA LEU A 227 10.40 0.91 -57.97
C LEU A 227 10.54 1.86 -59.16
#